data_AF-A0A3B9R3R1-F1
#
_entry.id   AF-A0A3B9R3R1-F1
#
_cell.length_a   1.000
_cell.length_b   1.000
_cell.length_c   1.000
_cell.angle_alpha   90.00
_cell.angle_beta   90.00
_cell.angle_gamma   90.00
#
_symmetry.space_group_name_H-M   'P 1'
#
loop_
_entity.id
_entity.type
_entity.pdbx_description
1 polymer ?
#
loop_
_entity_poly.entity_id
_entity_poly.type
_entity_poly.pdbx_seq_one_letter_code
_entity_poly.pdbx_strand_id
1 'polypeptide(L)' 'KPQVFFRVSRKFFVNIDHIKDIVSYTNSRLQIKLKNNNDHEIIVSREKVKDFKLWLE' A
#
# COMPACT_ATOMS: atom_id res chain seq x y z
N LYS A 1 -16.30 -7.97 8.01
CA LYS A 1 -16.49 -7.21 6.74
C LYS A 1 -15.10 -6.90 6.19
N PRO A 2 -14.77 -7.23 4.94
CA PRO A 2 -13.40 -7.03 4.44
C PRO A 2 -13.10 -5.54 4.37
N GLN A 3 -12.08 -5.10 5.12
CA GLN A 3 -11.56 -3.75 5.01
C GLN A 3 -10.74 -3.69 3.72
N VAL A 4 -11.40 -3.49 2.59
CA VAL A 4 -10.75 -3.46 1.27
C VAL A 4 -9.84 -2.24 1.10
N PHE A 5 -10.06 -1.18 1.89
CA PHE A 5 -9.24 0.03 1.87
C PHE A 5 -8.34 0.12 3.10
N PHE A 6 -7.04 0.35 2.88
CA PHE A 6 -6.07 0.64 3.92
C PHE A 6 -5.50 2.05 3.78
N ARG A 7 -5.34 2.73 4.91
CA ARG A 7 -4.80 4.08 4.95
C ARG A 7 -3.27 4.04 5.08
N VAL A 8 -2.60 4.03 3.94
CA VAL A 8 -1.13 4.03 3.82
C VAL A 8 -0.48 5.36 4.18
N SER A 9 -1.21 6.48 4.10
CA SER A 9 -0.72 7.80 4.46
C SER A 9 -1.87 8.73 4.91
N ARG A 10 -1.55 9.91 5.46
CA ARG A 10 -2.56 10.90 5.89
C ARG A 10 -3.45 11.41 4.75
N LYS A 11 -2.99 11.31 3.50
CA LYS A 11 -3.70 11.76 2.31
C LYS A 11 -4.13 10.64 1.36
N PHE A 12 -3.75 9.39 1.62
CA PHE A 12 -3.90 8.30 0.65
C PHE A 12 -4.51 7.04 1.29
N PHE A 13 -5.49 6.49 0.58
CA PHE A 13 -6.07 5.17 0.82
C PHE A 13 -5.73 4.28 -0.36
N VAL A 14 -5.39 3.02 -0.08
CA VAL A 14 -5.12 1.99 -1.09
C VAL A 14 -6.17 0.91 -1.00
N ASN A 15 -6.58 0.35 -2.14
CA ASN A 15 -7.52 -0.77 -2.18
C ASN A 15 -6.76 -2.08 -2.43
N ILE A 16 -6.89 -3.08 -1.56
CA ILE A 16 -6.23 -4.40 -1.65
C ILE A 16 -6.57 -5.15 -2.95
N ASP A 17 -7.81 -5.04 -3.40
CA ASP A 17 -8.33 -5.75 -4.57
C ASP A 17 -7.67 -5.27 -5.87
N HIS A 18 -7.27 -3.99 -5.88
CA HIS A 18 -6.59 -3.37 -7.01
C HIS A 18 -5.07 -3.39 -6.90
N ILE A 19 -4.49 -3.95 -5.82
CA ILE A 19 -3.05 -4.12 -5.70
C ILE A 19 -2.61 -5.19 -6.69
N LYS A 20 -1.72 -4.79 -7.60
CA LYS A 20 -1.04 -5.72 -8.52
C LYS A 20 0.17 -6.33 -7.87
N ASP A 21 0.98 -5.49 -7.25
CA ASP A 21 2.28 -5.89 -6.72
C ASP A 21 2.70 -4.98 -5.56
N ILE A 22 3.49 -5.52 -4.64
CA ILE A 22 4.03 -4.76 -3.50
C ILE A 22 5.54 -4.95 -3.52
N VAL A 23 6.25 -3.88 -3.81
CA VAL A 23 7.70 -3.91 -3.94
C VAL A 23 8.35 -3.12 -2.82
N SER A 24 9.46 -3.65 -2.31
CA SER A 24 10.27 -2.93 -1.33
C SER A 24 10.88 -1.69 -1.96
N TYR A 25 10.62 -0.54 -1.37
CA TYR A 25 11.15 0.75 -1.79
C TYR A 25 12.31 1.18 -0.88
N THR A 26 13.01 2.24 -1.27
CA THR A 26 14.16 2.75 -0.51
C THR A 26 13.75 3.20 0.90
N ASN A 27 14.71 3.17 1.84
CA ASN A 27 14.51 3.53 3.25
C ASN A 27 13.45 2.69 4.00
N SER A 28 13.41 1.39 3.72
CA SER A 28 12.48 0.42 4.35
C SER A 28 11.01 0.80 4.17
N ARG A 29 10.68 1.43 3.04
CA ARG A 29 9.32 1.76 2.63
C ARG A 29 8.79 0.65 1.72
N LEU A 30 7.48 0.56 1.56
CA LEU A 30 6.88 -0.30 0.54
C LEU A 30 6.23 0.58 -0.51
N GLN A 31 6.41 0.23 -1.78
CA GLN A 31 5.68 0.81 -2.88
C GLN A 31 4.62 -0.18 -3.34
N ILE A 32 3.39 0.30 -3.48
CA ILE A 32 2.27 -0.47 -3.99
C ILE A 32 2.07 -0.11 -5.46
N LYS A 33 2.10 -1.13 -6.32
CA LYS A 33 1.74 -1.02 -7.73
C LYS A 33 0.30 -1.48 -7.89
N LEU A 34 -0.55 -0.62 -8.45
CA LEU A 34 -1.93 -0.95 -8.75
C LEU A 34 -2.04 -1.59 -10.15
N LYS A 35 -3.11 -2.36 -10.38
CA LYS A 35 -3.35 -3.02 -11.68
C LYS A 35 -3.61 -2.03 -12.81
N ASN A 36 -4.37 -0.98 -12.52
CA ASN A 36 -4.50 0.14 -13.43
C ASN A 36 -3.25 1.00 -13.30
N ASN A 37 -2.62 1.31 -14.43
CA ASN A 37 -1.54 2.29 -14.58
C ASN A 37 -2.02 3.71 -14.22
N ASN A 38 -2.55 3.89 -13.01
CA ASN A 38 -2.61 5.20 -12.41
C ASN A 38 -1.16 5.57 -12.13
N ASP A 39 -0.68 6.65 -12.75
CA ASP A 39 0.63 7.29 -12.58
C ASP A 39 0.97 7.66 -11.11
N HIS A 40 0.11 7.27 -10.17
CA HIS A 40 0.22 7.50 -8.75
C HIS A 40 0.87 6.30 -8.07
N GLU A 41 2.16 6.41 -7.81
CA GLU A 41 2.88 5.47 -6.96
C GLU A 41 2.48 5.67 -5.50
N ILE A 42 1.93 4.62 -4.90
CA ILE A 42 1.53 4.66 -3.49
C ILE A 42 2.70 4.17 -2.65
N ILE A 43 3.30 5.09 -1.89
CA ILE A 43 4.42 4.77 -0.99
C ILE A 43 3.91 4.66 0.44
N VAL A 44 4.10 3.49 1.04
CA VAL A 44 3.87 3.20 2.46
C VAL A 44 5.11 3.60 3.26
N SER A 45 4.93 4.52 4.20
CA SER A 45 5.99 4.93 5.13
C SER A 45 6.45 3.77 6.01
N ARG A 46 7.74 3.74 6.38
CA ARG A 46 8.36 2.67 7.19
C ARG A 46 7.57 2.32 8.46
N GLU A 47 6.97 3.33 9.09
CA GLU A 47 6.18 3.19 10.33
C GLU A 47 4.88 2.40 10.11
N LYS A 48 4.31 2.49 8.90
CA LYS A 48 3.09 1.79 8.49
C LYS A 48 3.33 0.49 7.74
N VAL A 49 4.59 0.16 7.42
CA VAL A 49 4.92 -1.11 6.73
C VAL A 49 4.52 -2.33 7.57
N LYS A 50 4.73 -2.29 8.89
CA LYS A 50 4.28 -3.38 9.79
C LYS A 50 2.75 -3.51 9.80
N ASP A 51 2.04 -2.40 10.04
CA ASP A 51 0.58 -2.38 10.02
C ASP A 51 0.01 -2.85 8.68
N PHE A 52 0.64 -2.45 7.57
CA PHE A 52 0.22 -2.82 6.22
C PHE A 52 0.41 -4.31 5.95
N LYS A 53 1.54 -4.90 6.36
CA LYS A 53 1.74 -6.35 6.25
C LYS A 53 0.74 -7.13 7.09
N LEU A 54 0.47 -6.68 8.32
CA LEU A 54 -0.52 -7.31 9.20
C LEU A 54 -1.94 -7.22 8.62
N TRP A 55 -2.25 -6.18 7.86
CA TRP A 55 -3.54 -6.03 7.17
C TRP A 55 -3.68 -6.91 5.93
N LEU A 56 -2.57 -7.34 5.32
CA LEU A 56 -2.58 -8.29 4.20
C LEU A 56 -2.70 -9.76 4.67
N GLU A 57 -2.40 -10.02 5.95
CA GLU A 57 -2.54 -11.32 6.61
C GLU A 57 -4.02 -11.62 6.97
#